data_AF-A0A1Y4B3K3-F1
#
_entry.id   AF-A0A1Y4B3K3-F1
#
_cell.length_a   1.000
_cell.length_b   1.000
_cell.length_c   1.000
_cell.angle_alpha   90.00
_cell.angle_beta   90.00
_cell.angle_gamma   90.00
#
_symmetry.space_group_name_H-M   'P 1'
#
loop_
_entity.id
_entity.type
_entity.pdbx_description
1 polymer ?
#
loop_
_entity_poly.entity_id
_entity_poly.type
_entity_poly.pdbx_seq_one_letter_code
_entity_poly.pdbx_strand_id
1 'polypeptide(L)'
;DCGAKMYNHRGKRKKAGREYSVDFYSCSTYTLTFERETQMCSSHTVSTKALNALILETIRTTASYAIQNKEEFIQKVRSISQVRQQEAAKELKRKVAKERRRSAELDVLIKKLYETYAMGKLEEKRFELLCAEYEKEQAELEQMLVSEQAQLDQFHEDTDRASHFLALAQKYTDFTELTAPMIHEFVEKILVHVPDRSTGERVQEIEIYLNFIGKFEVPMPEPTEEELAAEEKRRQKRIRDHEKYLRQKERKQKIAEGLIVPGEPYQLVCQCCGEPFQSVRPNAKFCKPACREKFYRQEKRKAKETETSQTA
;
A
#
# COMPACT_ATOMS: atom_id res chain seq x y z
N ASP A 1 -2.32 6.83 -4.69
CA ASP A 1 -1.20 7.47 -5.39
C ASP A 1 -1.54 7.98 -6.78
N CYS A 2 -1.48 7.17 -7.85
CA CYS A 2 -1.74 7.65 -9.22
C CYS A 2 -3.10 7.25 -9.81
N GLY A 3 -3.87 6.39 -9.12
CA GLY A 3 -5.18 5.90 -9.59
C GLY A 3 -5.15 4.98 -10.82
N ALA A 4 -3.95 4.68 -11.36
CA ALA A 4 -3.82 3.88 -12.57
C ALA A 4 -3.88 2.37 -12.32
N LYS A 5 -4.28 1.62 -13.34
CA LYS A 5 -4.36 0.16 -13.30
C LYS A 5 -2.96 -0.47 -13.17
N MET A 6 -2.91 -1.65 -12.55
CA MET A 6 -1.69 -2.46 -12.49
C MET A 6 -1.74 -3.56 -13.55
N TYR A 7 -0.60 -3.86 -14.16
CA TYR A 7 -0.46 -4.95 -15.12
C TYR A 7 0.31 -6.11 -14.51
N ASN A 8 -0.12 -7.33 -14.84
CA ASN A 8 0.57 -8.54 -14.44
C ASN A 8 1.74 -8.82 -15.40
N HIS A 9 2.93 -9.03 -14.85
CA HIS A 9 4.11 -9.41 -15.61
C HIS A 9 4.49 -10.84 -15.25
N ARG A 10 4.42 -11.74 -16.24
CA ARG A 10 4.88 -13.12 -16.13
C ARG A 10 6.08 -13.33 -17.02
N GLY A 11 7.10 -13.99 -16.49
CA GLY A 11 8.28 -14.31 -17.26
C GLY A 11 9.27 -15.19 -16.51
N LYS A 12 10.37 -15.48 -17.19
CA LYS A 12 11.51 -16.18 -16.61
C LYS A 12 12.72 -15.25 -16.64
N ARG A 13 13.36 -15.06 -15.49
CA ARG A 13 14.58 -14.26 -15.37
C ARG A 13 15.76 -15.18 -15.09
N LYS A 14 16.82 -15.07 -15.88
CA LYS A 14 18.07 -15.78 -15.65
C LYS A 14 19.06 -14.85 -14.93
N LYS A 15 19.60 -15.29 -13.80
CA LYS A 15 20.66 -14.57 -13.07
C LYS A 15 21.68 -15.59 -12.57
N ALA A 16 22.96 -15.38 -12.91
CA ALA A 16 24.07 -16.27 -12.51
C ALA A 16 23.79 -17.75 -12.81
N GLY A 17 23.28 -18.05 -14.01
CA GLY A 17 22.98 -19.42 -14.46
C GLY A 17 21.71 -20.05 -13.86
N ARG A 18 21.03 -19.40 -12.89
CA ARG A 18 19.77 -19.88 -12.31
C ARG A 18 18.58 -19.20 -12.95
N GLU A 19 17.55 -19.98 -13.26
CA GLU A 19 16.28 -19.50 -13.82
C GLU A 19 15.26 -19.30 -12.69
N TYR A 20 14.65 -18.12 -12.67
CA TYR A 20 13.65 -17.73 -11.68
C TYR A 20 12.35 -17.40 -12.42
N SER A 21 11.24 -18.01 -12.00
CA SER A 21 9.92 -17.55 -12.42
C SER A 21 9.62 -16.21 -11.75
N VAL A 22 9.09 -15.29 -12.53
CA VAL A 22 8.74 -13.94 -12.09
C VAL A 22 7.26 -13.74 -12.41
N ASP A 23 6.47 -13.48 -11.37
CA ASP A 23 5.03 -13.21 -11.46
C ASP A 23 4.64 -12.14 -10.45
N PHE A 24 4.41 -10.92 -10.93
CA PHE A 24 4.07 -9.77 -10.11
C PHE A 24 3.21 -8.76 -10.89
N TYR A 25 2.41 -8.00 -10.16
CA TYR A 25 1.72 -6.83 -10.66
C TYR A 25 2.57 -5.59 -10.48
N SER A 26 2.56 -4.69 -11.46
CA SER A 26 3.23 -3.40 -11.37
C SER A 26 2.33 -2.27 -11.87
N CYS A 27 2.49 -1.07 -11.30
CA CYS A 27 1.72 0.10 -11.71
C CYS A 27 2.10 0.54 -13.13
N SER A 28 1.09 0.70 -13.99
CA SER A 28 1.25 1.16 -15.38
C SER A 28 1.93 2.53 -15.49
N THR A 29 1.56 3.49 -14.64
CA THR A 29 2.18 4.82 -14.62
C THR A 29 3.66 4.73 -14.25
N TYR A 30 4.02 3.87 -13.31
CA TYR A 30 5.42 3.64 -12.93
C TYR A 30 6.22 2.97 -14.04
N THR A 31 5.66 1.98 -14.75
CA THR A 31 6.39 1.33 -15.86
C THR A 31 6.71 2.31 -16.99
N LEU A 32 5.83 3.28 -17.23
CA LEU A 32 5.98 4.29 -18.27
C LEU A 32 6.90 5.46 -17.87
N THR A 33 7.34 5.58 -16.62
CA THR A 33 8.23 6.68 -16.21
C THR A 33 9.58 6.62 -16.92
N PHE A 34 10.07 5.42 -17.23
CA PHE A 34 11.33 5.25 -17.94
C PHE A 34 11.27 5.70 -19.40
N GLU A 35 10.10 5.57 -20.03
CA GLU A 35 9.89 5.98 -21.43
C GLU A 35 9.56 7.47 -21.54
N ARG A 36 8.86 8.03 -20.54
CA ARG A 36 8.37 9.41 -20.56
C ARG A 36 9.29 10.42 -19.85
N GLU A 37 10.37 9.95 -19.22
CA GLU A 37 11.31 10.73 -18.38
C GLU A 37 10.66 11.54 -17.23
N THR A 38 9.35 11.38 -17.01
CA THR A 38 8.60 12.03 -15.93
C THR A 38 8.25 11.01 -14.84
N GLN A 39 8.70 11.23 -13.61
CA GLN A 39 8.38 10.36 -12.48
C GLN A 39 7.02 10.72 -11.86
N MET A 40 5.94 10.17 -12.42
CA MET A 40 4.56 10.42 -11.96
C MET A 40 4.08 9.48 -10.83
N CYS A 41 4.84 8.42 -10.52
CA CYS A 41 4.45 7.43 -9.52
C CYS A 41 5.69 6.77 -8.87
N SER A 42 5.50 6.15 -7.71
CA SER A 42 6.50 5.31 -7.04
C SER A 42 6.48 3.86 -7.56
N SER A 43 7.48 3.05 -7.19
CA SER A 43 7.61 1.66 -7.63
C SER A 43 6.59 0.72 -6.95
N HIS A 44 5.30 0.84 -7.28
CA HIS A 44 4.27 -0.09 -6.81
C HIS A 44 4.43 -1.44 -7.50
N THR A 45 4.84 -2.42 -6.71
CA THR A 45 4.92 -3.82 -7.14
C THR A 45 4.29 -4.71 -6.09
N VAL A 46 3.61 -5.78 -6.50
CA VAL A 46 3.11 -6.80 -5.57
C VAL A 46 3.21 -8.15 -6.24
N SER A 47 3.73 -9.16 -5.54
CA SER A 47 3.83 -10.51 -6.10
C SER A 47 2.45 -11.16 -6.19
N THR A 48 2.16 -11.82 -7.31
CA THR A 48 0.87 -12.49 -7.54
C THR A 48 0.59 -13.56 -6.50
N LYS A 49 1.63 -14.29 -6.05
CA LYS A 49 1.51 -15.28 -4.98
C LYS A 49 1.02 -14.68 -3.66
N ALA A 50 1.62 -13.56 -3.22
CA ALA A 50 1.21 -12.88 -1.99
C ALA A 50 -0.21 -12.31 -2.13
N LEU A 51 -0.52 -11.71 -3.28
CA LEU A 51 -1.84 -11.15 -3.54
C LEU A 51 -2.94 -12.23 -3.49
N ASN A 52 -2.72 -13.37 -4.17
CA ASN A 52 -3.67 -14.48 -4.16
C ASN A 52 -3.85 -15.07 -2.75
N ALA A 53 -2.78 -15.18 -1.97
CA ALA A 53 -2.85 -15.66 -0.60
C ALA A 53 -3.68 -14.72 0.28
N LEU A 54 -3.46 -13.40 0.18
CA LEU A 54 -4.23 -12.40 0.91
C LEU A 54 -5.70 -12.42 0.52
N ILE A 55 -6.03 -12.44 -0.77
CA ILE A 55 -7.42 -12.51 -1.25
C ILE A 55 -8.11 -13.75 -0.67
N LEU A 56 -7.46 -14.91 -0.76
CA LEU A 56 -8.00 -16.17 -0.28
C LEU A 56 -8.23 -16.14 1.24
N GLU A 57 -7.29 -15.59 2.00
CA GLU A 57 -7.41 -15.41 3.45
C GLU A 57 -8.56 -14.46 3.80
N THR A 58 -8.66 -13.30 3.15
CA THR A 58 -9.75 -12.33 3.38
C THR A 58 -11.12 -12.92 3.05
N ILE A 59 -11.25 -13.64 1.93
CA ILE A 59 -12.52 -14.30 1.57
C ILE A 59 -12.87 -15.36 2.61
N ARG A 60 -11.91 -16.20 3.01
CA ARG A 60 -12.11 -17.25 4.03
C ARG A 60 -12.57 -16.65 5.36
N THR A 61 -11.84 -15.67 5.89
CA THR A 61 -12.16 -15.07 7.19
C THR A 61 -13.51 -14.38 7.16
N THR A 62 -13.80 -13.64 6.08
CA THR A 62 -15.09 -12.96 5.91
C THR A 62 -16.24 -13.95 5.76
N ALA A 63 -16.07 -15.01 4.97
CA ALA A 63 -17.10 -16.03 4.78
C ALA A 63 -17.35 -16.82 6.07
N SER A 64 -16.31 -17.24 6.78
CA SER A 64 -16.44 -17.90 8.09
C SER A 64 -17.16 -17.00 9.10
N TYR A 65 -16.80 -15.72 9.17
CA TYR A 65 -17.48 -14.76 10.04
C TYR A 65 -18.96 -14.56 9.65
N ALA A 66 -19.25 -14.42 8.36
CA ALA A 66 -20.62 -14.25 7.86
C ALA A 66 -21.51 -15.47 8.17
N ILE A 67 -20.95 -16.69 8.12
CA ILE A 67 -21.67 -17.93 8.45
C ILE A 67 -21.92 -18.04 9.96
N GLN A 68 -20.93 -17.71 10.78
CA GLN A 68 -21.02 -17.80 12.26
C GLN A 68 -21.93 -16.72 12.86
N ASN A 69 -21.82 -15.48 12.37
CA ASN A 69 -22.49 -14.30 12.95
C ASN A 69 -23.40 -13.60 11.91
N LYS A 70 -24.39 -14.32 11.39
CA LYS A 70 -25.25 -13.85 10.28
C LYS A 70 -25.91 -12.49 10.55
N GLU A 71 -26.51 -12.31 11.73
CA GLU A 71 -27.27 -11.09 12.05
C GLU A 71 -26.36 -9.87 12.23
N GLU A 72 -25.27 -10.04 12.99
CA GLU A 72 -24.26 -8.98 13.19
C GLU A 72 -23.61 -8.59 11.86
N PHE A 73 -23.33 -9.58 11.02
CA PHE A 73 -22.81 -9.37 9.68
C PHE A 73 -23.76 -8.55 8.82
N ILE A 74 -25.05 -8.91 8.75
CA ILE A 74 -26.06 -8.14 8.00
C ILE A 74 -26.13 -6.70 8.49
N GLN A 75 -26.09 -6.47 9.81
CA GLN A 75 -26.10 -5.11 10.37
C GLN A 75 -24.86 -4.30 9.96
N LYS A 76 -23.65 -4.89 10.02
CA LYS A 76 -22.42 -4.24 9.58
C LYS A 76 -22.42 -3.96 8.08
N VAL A 77 -22.88 -4.89 7.26
CA VAL A 77 -23.00 -4.66 5.81
C VAL A 77 -23.98 -3.52 5.52
N ARG A 78 -25.11 -3.44 6.24
CA ARG A 78 -26.07 -2.34 6.10
C ARG A 78 -25.45 -1.00 6.47
N SER A 79 -24.69 -0.90 7.56
CA SER A 79 -24.06 0.35 7.96
C SER A 79 -22.98 0.80 6.96
N ILE A 80 -22.13 -0.12 6.49
CA ILE A 80 -21.11 0.17 5.46
C ILE A 80 -21.78 0.60 4.15
N SER A 81 -22.84 -0.10 3.73
CA SER A 81 -23.60 0.25 2.52
C SER A 81 -24.22 1.65 2.62
N GLN A 82 -24.78 2.01 3.78
CA GLN A 82 -25.37 3.32 4.00
C GLN A 82 -24.32 4.44 3.88
N VAL A 83 -23.13 4.26 4.47
CA VAL A 83 -22.02 5.23 4.36
C VAL A 83 -21.59 5.36 2.90
N ARG A 84 -21.39 4.25 2.19
CA ARG A 84 -21.00 4.25 0.77
C ARG A 84 -22.05 4.92 -0.11
N GLN A 85 -23.33 4.64 0.11
CA GLN A 85 -24.44 5.27 -0.60
C GLN A 85 -24.46 6.78 -0.36
N GLN A 86 -24.24 7.23 0.88
CA GLN A 86 -24.16 8.66 1.19
C GLN A 86 -22.99 9.34 0.50
N GLU A 87 -21.82 8.71 0.46
CA GLU A 87 -20.64 9.24 -0.25
C GLU A 87 -20.86 9.29 -1.76
N ALA A 88 -21.38 8.21 -2.36
CA ALA A 88 -21.69 8.14 -3.78
C ALA A 88 -22.76 9.17 -4.17
N ALA A 89 -23.83 9.29 -3.38
CA ALA A 89 -24.86 10.31 -3.59
C ALA A 89 -24.29 11.73 -3.45
N LYS A 90 -23.35 11.97 -2.53
CA LYS A 90 -22.67 13.26 -2.38
C LYS A 90 -21.79 13.58 -3.59
N GLU A 91 -21.07 12.60 -4.13
CA GLU A 91 -20.26 12.77 -5.33
C GLU A 91 -21.14 13.03 -6.57
N LEU A 92 -22.21 12.25 -6.74
CA LEU A 92 -23.15 12.42 -7.83
C LEU A 92 -23.89 13.77 -7.74
N LYS A 93 -24.33 14.19 -6.55
CA LYS A 93 -24.85 15.56 -6.31
C LYS A 93 -23.86 16.65 -6.69
N ARG A 94 -22.55 16.45 -6.46
CA ARG A 94 -21.51 17.39 -6.87
C ARG A 94 -21.36 17.45 -8.39
N LYS A 95 -21.45 16.30 -9.09
CA LYS A 95 -21.44 16.24 -10.56
C LYS A 95 -22.65 16.95 -11.16
N VAL A 96 -23.86 16.60 -10.72
CA VAL A 96 -25.10 17.27 -11.11
C VAL A 96 -25.02 18.78 -10.87
N ALA A 97 -24.49 19.23 -9.73
CA ALA A 97 -24.32 20.65 -9.46
C ALA A 97 -23.31 21.33 -10.41
N LYS A 98 -22.25 20.64 -10.82
CA LYS A 98 -21.26 21.15 -11.78
C LYS A 98 -21.86 21.24 -13.19
N GLU A 99 -22.56 20.20 -13.63
CA GLU A 99 -23.21 20.17 -14.94
C GLU A 99 -24.34 21.19 -15.05
N ARG A 100 -25.16 21.35 -14.00
CA ARG A 100 -26.17 22.43 -13.92
C ARG A 100 -25.54 23.82 -14.01
N ARG A 101 -24.39 24.06 -13.38
CA ARG A 101 -23.68 25.34 -13.51
C ARG A 101 -23.22 25.57 -14.94
N ARG A 102 -22.66 24.54 -15.60
CA ARG A 102 -22.24 24.63 -16.99
C ARG A 102 -23.42 24.92 -17.92
N SER A 103 -24.54 24.25 -17.73
CA SER A 103 -25.78 24.52 -18.47
C SER A 103 -26.25 25.98 -18.30
N ALA A 104 -26.25 26.51 -17.07
CA ALA A 104 -26.60 27.91 -16.82
C ALA A 104 -25.59 28.91 -17.44
N GLU A 105 -24.31 28.56 -17.52
CA GLU A 105 -23.31 29.36 -18.23
C GLU A 105 -23.59 29.40 -19.74
N LEU A 106 -23.95 28.26 -20.34
CA LEU A 106 -24.33 28.17 -21.75
C LEU A 106 -25.56 29.04 -22.04
N ASP A 107 -26.58 29.05 -21.18
CA ASP A 107 -27.75 29.92 -21.34
C ASP A 107 -27.37 31.40 -21.40
N VAL A 108 -26.41 31.84 -20.59
CA VAL A 108 -25.91 33.22 -20.59
C VAL A 108 -25.10 33.51 -21.86
N LEU A 109 -24.28 32.57 -22.32
CA LEU A 109 -23.51 32.71 -23.57
C LEU A 109 -24.43 32.81 -24.78
N ILE A 110 -25.45 31.97 -24.86
CA ILE A 110 -26.46 31.99 -25.92
C ILE A 110 -27.17 33.34 -25.93
N LYS A 111 -27.64 33.85 -24.77
CA LYS A 111 -28.25 35.19 -24.67
C LYS A 111 -27.34 36.30 -25.21
N LYS A 112 -26.06 36.31 -24.81
CA LYS A 112 -25.08 37.29 -25.32
C LYS A 112 -24.81 37.15 -26.81
N LEU A 113 -24.82 35.92 -27.33
CA LEU A 113 -24.65 35.64 -28.76
C LEU A 113 -25.80 36.27 -29.55
N TYR A 114 -27.05 36.07 -29.10
CA TYR A 114 -28.24 36.70 -29.66
C TYR A 114 -28.17 38.23 -29.62
N GLU A 115 -27.78 38.82 -28.48
CA GLU A 115 -27.62 40.27 -28.35
C GLU A 115 -26.58 40.83 -29.34
N THR A 116 -25.47 40.11 -29.52
CA THR A 116 -24.38 40.51 -30.44
C THR A 116 -24.81 40.42 -31.91
N TYR A 117 -25.60 39.39 -32.24
CA TYR A 117 -26.21 39.25 -33.56
C TYR A 117 -27.24 40.36 -33.83
N ALA A 118 -28.13 40.66 -32.86
CA ALA A 118 -29.11 41.74 -32.99
C ALA A 118 -28.47 43.13 -33.14
N MET A 119 -27.26 43.34 -32.58
CA MET A 119 -26.46 44.55 -32.78
C MET A 119 -25.79 44.63 -34.18
N GLY A 120 -25.92 43.61 -35.04
CA GLY A 120 -25.35 43.57 -36.38
C GLY A 120 -23.83 43.39 -36.43
N LYS A 121 -23.20 42.99 -35.30
CA LYS A 121 -21.74 42.81 -35.20
C LYS A 121 -21.28 41.40 -35.57
N LEU A 122 -22.22 40.49 -35.84
CA LEU A 122 -21.97 39.09 -36.13
C LEU A 122 -22.65 38.70 -37.44
N GLU A 123 -21.93 37.96 -38.29
CA GLU A 123 -22.45 37.43 -39.55
C GLU A 123 -23.34 36.21 -39.30
N GLU A 124 -24.44 36.08 -40.04
CA GLU A 124 -25.47 35.04 -39.87
C GLU A 124 -24.88 33.61 -39.87
N LYS A 125 -23.99 33.31 -40.83
CA LYS A 125 -23.31 32.00 -40.91
C LYS A 125 -22.53 31.63 -39.65
N ARG A 126 -21.94 32.62 -38.97
CA ARG A 126 -21.18 32.41 -37.73
C ARG A 126 -22.10 32.26 -36.53
N PHE A 127 -23.23 32.98 -36.54
CA PHE A 127 -24.26 32.85 -35.53
C PHE A 127 -24.87 31.45 -35.53
N GLU A 128 -25.30 30.95 -36.70
CA GLU A 128 -25.89 29.62 -36.84
C GLU A 128 -24.95 28.51 -36.35
N LEU A 129 -23.67 28.58 -36.73
CA LEU A 129 -22.67 27.59 -36.34
C LEU A 129 -22.45 27.57 -34.82
N LEU A 130 -22.28 28.74 -34.18
CA LEU A 130 -22.05 28.83 -32.74
C LEU A 130 -23.30 28.46 -31.93
N CYS A 131 -24.49 28.85 -32.38
CA CYS A 131 -25.74 28.40 -31.76
C CYS A 131 -25.89 26.88 -31.83
N ALA A 132 -25.66 26.28 -33.00
CA ALA A 132 -25.78 24.83 -33.16
C ALA A 132 -24.78 24.07 -32.26
N GLU A 133 -23.55 24.57 -32.09
CA GLU A 133 -22.56 23.99 -31.18
C GLU A 133 -23.01 24.06 -29.71
N TYR A 134 -23.50 25.23 -29.25
CA TYR A 134 -23.97 25.39 -27.87
C TYR A 134 -25.25 24.63 -27.57
N GLU A 135 -26.21 24.60 -28.50
CA GLU A 135 -27.44 23.82 -28.37
C GLU A 135 -27.14 22.32 -28.31
N LYS A 136 -26.15 21.84 -29.07
CA LYS A 136 -25.69 20.46 -29.00
C LYS A 136 -25.05 20.14 -27.64
N GLU A 137 -24.15 20.99 -27.14
CA GLU A 137 -23.54 20.81 -25.81
C GLU A 137 -24.62 20.82 -24.70
N GLN A 138 -25.62 21.69 -24.81
CA GLN A 138 -26.74 21.78 -23.87
C GLN A 138 -27.62 20.52 -23.90
N ALA A 139 -27.98 20.02 -25.07
CA ALA A 139 -28.76 18.79 -25.20
C ALA A 139 -28.02 17.56 -24.64
N GLU A 140 -26.71 17.46 -24.89
CA GLU A 140 -25.88 16.41 -24.30
C GLU A 140 -25.83 16.51 -22.76
N LEU A 141 -25.67 17.73 -22.22
CA LEU A 141 -25.67 17.97 -20.77
C LEU A 141 -27.03 17.68 -20.12
N GLU A 142 -28.15 18.03 -20.76
CA GLU A 142 -29.48 17.74 -20.24
C GLU A 142 -29.77 16.23 -20.20
N GLN A 143 -29.37 15.51 -21.25
CA GLN A 143 -29.50 14.05 -21.29
C GLN A 143 -28.66 13.39 -20.17
N MET A 144 -27.43 13.86 -19.97
CA MET A 144 -26.57 13.43 -18.87
C MET A 144 -27.22 13.71 -17.52
N LEU A 145 -27.72 14.92 -17.28
CA LEU A 145 -28.38 15.32 -16.03
C LEU A 145 -29.61 14.47 -15.70
N VAL A 146 -30.45 14.15 -16.70
CA VAL A 146 -31.62 13.27 -16.50
C VAL A 146 -31.16 11.87 -16.09
N SER A 147 -30.12 11.35 -16.73
CA SER A 147 -29.57 10.04 -16.41
C SER A 147 -28.94 9.99 -15.01
N GLU A 148 -28.16 11.02 -14.62
CA GLU A 148 -27.52 11.11 -13.31
C GLU A 148 -28.56 11.32 -12.20
N GLN A 149 -29.62 12.08 -12.46
CA GLN A 149 -30.72 12.28 -11.51
C GLN A 149 -31.53 10.98 -11.31
N ALA A 150 -31.80 10.23 -12.38
CA ALA A 150 -32.44 8.93 -12.28
C ALA A 150 -31.58 7.93 -11.47
N GLN A 151 -30.26 7.99 -11.63
CA GLN A 151 -29.34 7.20 -10.81
C GLN A 151 -29.41 7.59 -9.33
N LEU A 152 -29.49 8.90 -9.00
CA LEU A 152 -29.68 9.38 -7.63
C LEU A 152 -30.93 8.78 -6.97
N ASP A 153 -32.03 8.68 -7.72
CA ASP A 153 -33.30 8.18 -7.21
C ASP A 153 -33.27 6.64 -7.02
N GLN A 154 -32.51 5.91 -7.85
CA GLN A 154 -32.33 4.46 -7.73
C GLN A 154 -31.47 4.01 -6.53
N PHE A 155 -30.64 4.88 -5.94
CA PHE A 155 -29.75 4.49 -4.83
C PHE A 155 -30.46 4.05 -3.54
N HIS A 156 -31.79 4.16 -3.46
CA HIS A 156 -32.58 3.88 -2.25
C HIS A 156 -33.01 2.41 -2.06
N GLU A 157 -32.78 1.50 -3.00
CA GLU A 157 -33.38 0.14 -2.95
C GLU A 157 -32.44 -1.01 -2.57
N ASP A 158 -31.14 -0.79 -2.33
CA ASP A 158 -30.15 -1.86 -2.14
C ASP A 158 -30.11 -2.48 -0.72
N THR A 159 -31.22 -3.02 -0.23
CA THR A 159 -31.26 -3.74 1.07
C THR A 159 -30.90 -5.23 0.94
N ASP A 160 -30.78 -5.75 -0.29
CA ASP A 160 -30.59 -7.18 -0.58
C ASP A 160 -29.12 -7.62 -0.79
N ARG A 161 -28.17 -6.70 -0.63
CA ARG A 161 -26.73 -7.00 -0.87
C ARG A 161 -26.14 -8.02 0.11
N ALA A 162 -26.55 -7.95 1.38
CA ALA A 162 -26.04 -8.85 2.43
C ALA A 162 -26.50 -10.30 2.23
N SER A 163 -27.74 -10.52 1.76
CA SER A 163 -28.27 -11.85 1.48
C SER A 163 -27.57 -12.49 0.28
N HIS A 164 -27.25 -11.71 -0.77
CA HIS A 164 -26.46 -12.19 -1.90
C HIS A 164 -25.06 -12.66 -1.49
N PHE A 165 -24.36 -11.90 -0.64
CA PHE A 165 -23.05 -12.32 -0.15
C PHE A 165 -23.15 -13.60 0.70
N LEU A 166 -24.15 -13.71 1.56
CA LEU A 166 -24.38 -14.92 2.35
C LEU A 166 -24.64 -16.15 1.47
N ALA A 167 -25.39 -15.98 0.37
CA ALA A 167 -25.63 -17.06 -0.59
C ALA A 167 -24.33 -17.49 -1.30
N LEU A 168 -23.48 -16.54 -1.67
CA LEU A 168 -22.15 -16.82 -2.25
C LEU A 168 -21.23 -17.52 -1.23
N ALA A 169 -21.19 -17.05 0.01
CA ALA A 169 -20.39 -17.66 1.07
C ALA A 169 -20.83 -19.10 1.37
N GLN A 170 -22.13 -19.41 1.28
CA GLN A 170 -22.65 -20.78 1.43
C GLN A 170 -22.34 -21.67 0.22
N LYS A 171 -22.25 -21.11 -0.99
CA LYS A 171 -21.91 -21.86 -2.21
C LYS A 171 -20.46 -22.34 -2.22
N TYR A 172 -19.56 -21.56 -1.62
CA TYR A 172 -18.13 -21.87 -1.56
C TYR A 172 -17.70 -22.13 -0.12
N THR A 173 -18.02 -23.29 0.44
CA THR A 173 -17.59 -23.64 1.81
C THR A 173 -16.12 -24.06 1.89
N ASP A 174 -15.59 -24.65 0.81
CA ASP A 174 -14.20 -25.11 0.72
C ASP A 174 -13.36 -24.16 -0.14
N PHE A 175 -12.82 -23.12 0.48
CA PHE A 175 -11.96 -22.15 -0.19
C PHE A 175 -10.52 -22.66 -0.38
N THR A 176 -10.28 -23.93 -0.70
CA THR A 176 -8.93 -24.51 -0.78
C THR A 176 -8.06 -23.83 -1.85
N GLU A 177 -8.64 -23.54 -3.02
CA GLU A 177 -7.98 -22.87 -4.13
C GLU A 177 -8.75 -21.64 -4.62
N LEU A 178 -8.03 -20.58 -4.95
CA LEU A 178 -8.60 -19.36 -5.50
C LEU A 178 -8.80 -19.53 -7.02
N THR A 179 -10.04 -19.67 -7.45
CA THR A 179 -10.38 -19.74 -8.89
C THR A 179 -10.69 -18.35 -9.44
N ALA A 180 -10.42 -18.12 -10.73
CA ALA A 180 -10.77 -16.87 -11.41
C ALA A 180 -12.25 -16.45 -11.25
N PRO A 181 -13.25 -17.34 -11.42
CA PRO A 181 -14.65 -16.96 -11.19
C PRO A 181 -14.92 -16.53 -9.75
N MET A 182 -14.30 -17.18 -8.76
CA MET A 182 -14.43 -16.74 -7.35
C MET A 182 -13.89 -15.32 -7.15
N ILE A 183 -12.76 -14.96 -7.76
CA ILE A 183 -12.24 -13.59 -7.66
C ILE A 183 -13.23 -12.60 -8.26
N HIS A 184 -13.76 -12.89 -9.45
CA HIS A 184 -14.73 -12.00 -10.10
C HIS A 184 -16.06 -11.89 -9.34
N GLU A 185 -16.51 -12.96 -8.68
CA GLU A 185 -17.73 -12.97 -7.88
C GLU A 185 -17.54 -12.28 -6.52
N PHE A 186 -16.40 -12.46 -5.85
CA PHE A 186 -16.19 -11.95 -4.49
C PHE A 186 -15.46 -10.60 -4.42
N VAL A 187 -14.64 -10.22 -5.40
CA VAL A 187 -13.77 -9.04 -5.32
C VAL A 187 -14.19 -7.98 -6.34
N GLU A 188 -14.48 -6.78 -5.85
CA GLU A 188 -14.83 -5.62 -6.67
C GLU A 188 -13.56 -4.95 -7.22
N LYS A 189 -12.64 -4.62 -6.31
CA LYS A 189 -11.36 -3.97 -6.62
C LYS A 189 -10.35 -4.20 -5.51
N ILE A 190 -9.08 -4.08 -5.86
CA ILE A 190 -7.98 -4.15 -4.90
C ILE A 190 -7.15 -2.88 -5.06
N LEU A 191 -6.98 -2.15 -3.97
CA LEU A 191 -6.11 -0.98 -3.91
C LEU A 191 -4.78 -1.38 -3.29
N VAL A 192 -3.69 -1.06 -3.98
CA VAL A 192 -2.33 -1.37 -3.55
C VAL A 192 -1.62 -0.06 -3.26
N HIS A 193 -1.22 0.15 -2.01
CA HIS A 193 -0.54 1.37 -1.57
C HIS A 193 0.97 1.27 -1.73
N VAL A 194 1.65 2.41 -1.53
CA VAL A 194 3.12 2.49 -1.58
C VAL A 194 3.72 1.51 -0.55
N PRO A 195 4.76 0.73 -0.92
CA PRO A 195 5.48 -0.06 0.07
C PRO A 195 6.33 0.83 0.98
N ASP A 196 6.12 0.73 2.29
CA ASP A 196 6.96 1.33 3.31
C ASP A 196 8.18 0.44 3.58
N ARG A 197 9.35 1.07 3.74
CA ARG A 197 10.63 0.44 4.08
C ARG A 197 11.33 1.11 5.27
N SER A 198 10.68 2.07 5.91
CA SER A 198 11.23 2.87 7.01
C SER A 198 11.76 2.01 8.17
N THR A 199 11.11 0.89 8.44
CA THR A 199 11.42 -0.04 9.54
C THR A 199 12.43 -1.14 9.19
N GLY A 200 13.02 -1.10 7.99
CA GLY A 200 13.94 -2.12 7.47
C GLY A 200 13.24 -3.37 6.88
N GLU A 201 11.93 -3.51 7.10
CA GLU A 201 11.07 -4.51 6.45
C GLU A 201 10.18 -3.82 5.42
N ARG A 202 9.89 -4.52 4.32
CA ARG A 202 8.99 -4.01 3.29
C ARG A 202 7.55 -4.31 3.71
N VAL A 203 6.89 -3.34 4.31
CA VAL A 203 5.45 -3.40 4.64
C VAL A 203 4.68 -2.75 3.49
N GLN A 204 3.56 -3.34 3.09
CA GLN A 204 2.74 -2.78 2.02
C GLN A 204 1.27 -2.99 2.36
N GLU A 205 0.53 -1.88 2.44
CA GLU A 205 -0.90 -1.92 2.67
C GLU A 205 -1.64 -2.27 1.38
N ILE A 206 -2.57 -3.22 1.50
CA ILE A 206 -3.40 -3.70 0.40
C ILE A 206 -4.83 -3.73 0.91
N GLU A 207 -5.71 -2.94 0.28
CA GLU A 207 -7.13 -2.91 0.62
C GLU A 207 -7.91 -3.72 -0.41
N ILE A 208 -8.64 -4.72 0.07
CA ILE A 208 -9.47 -5.59 -0.76
C ILE A 208 -10.92 -5.18 -0.56
N TYR A 209 -11.56 -4.74 -1.63
CA TYR A 209 -12.99 -4.44 -1.64
C TYR A 209 -13.73 -5.66 -2.13
N LEU A 210 -14.58 -6.21 -1.28
CA LEU A 210 -15.45 -7.32 -1.62
C LEU A 210 -16.70 -6.81 -2.34
N ASN A 211 -17.17 -7.56 -3.33
CA ASN A 211 -18.45 -7.29 -3.97
C ASN A 211 -19.57 -7.29 -2.91
N PHE A 212 -20.56 -6.42 -3.09
CA PHE A 212 -21.74 -6.24 -2.22
C PHE A 212 -21.49 -5.60 -0.84
N ILE A 213 -20.27 -5.67 -0.30
CA ILE A 213 -19.95 -5.20 1.06
C ILE A 213 -18.94 -4.04 1.08
N GLY A 214 -18.00 -4.02 0.13
CA GLY A 214 -16.90 -3.06 0.13
C GLY A 214 -15.73 -3.51 1.02
N LYS A 215 -15.07 -2.57 1.70
CA LYS A 215 -13.99 -2.87 2.65
C LYS A 215 -14.60 -3.42 3.93
N PHE A 216 -14.45 -4.73 4.15
CA PHE A 216 -14.92 -5.38 5.37
C PHE A 216 -13.74 -5.78 6.22
N GLU A 217 -13.63 -5.19 7.41
CA GLU A 217 -12.66 -5.59 8.41
C GLU A 217 -13.34 -6.57 9.35
N VAL A 218 -13.00 -7.85 9.19
CA VAL A 218 -13.40 -8.86 10.17
C VAL A 218 -12.72 -8.49 11.49
N PRO A 219 -13.46 -8.39 12.61
CA PRO A 219 -12.82 -8.26 13.92
C PRO A 219 -12.04 -9.55 14.15
N MET A 220 -10.74 -9.51 13.87
CA MET A 220 -9.87 -10.64 14.13
C MET A 220 -9.74 -10.79 15.66
N PRO A 221 -9.72 -12.02 16.17
CA PRO A 221 -9.31 -12.24 17.55
C PRO A 221 -7.93 -11.61 17.74
N GLU A 222 -7.75 -10.89 18.85
CA GLU A 222 -6.45 -10.30 19.16
C GLU A 222 -5.40 -11.42 19.13
N PRO A 223 -4.27 -11.21 18.41
CA PRO A 223 -3.24 -12.22 18.30
C PRO A 223 -2.78 -12.59 19.71
N THR A 224 -2.71 -13.90 19.98
CA THR A 224 -2.29 -14.39 21.29
C THR A 224 -0.88 -13.89 21.61
N GLU A 225 -0.59 -13.67 22.90
CA GLU A 225 0.72 -13.18 23.34
C GLU A 225 1.88 -14.04 22.81
N GLU A 226 1.64 -15.34 22.63
CA GLU A 226 2.61 -16.28 22.05
C GLU A 226 2.90 -16.03 20.56
N GLU A 227 1.89 -15.67 19.76
CA GLU A 227 2.05 -15.34 18.34
C GLU A 227 2.77 -14.01 18.16
N LEU A 228 2.43 -13.00 18.97
CA LEU A 228 3.14 -11.72 19.02
C LEU A 228 4.61 -11.90 19.41
N ALA A 229 4.88 -12.69 20.45
CA ALA A 229 6.25 -12.99 20.87
C ALA A 229 7.03 -13.77 19.80
N ALA A 230 6.38 -14.70 19.10
CA ALA A 230 6.99 -15.44 18.00
C ALA A 230 7.32 -14.53 16.79
N GLU A 231 6.43 -13.60 16.46
CA GLU A 231 6.62 -12.63 15.39
C GLU A 231 7.73 -11.62 15.74
N GLU A 232 7.75 -11.12 16.97
CA GLU A 232 8.81 -10.24 17.46
C GLU A 232 10.16 -10.96 17.46
N LYS A 233 10.21 -12.23 17.88
CA LYS A 233 11.44 -13.04 17.82
C LYS A 233 11.93 -13.22 16.38
N ARG A 234 11.02 -13.40 15.41
CA ARG A 234 11.36 -13.44 13.98
C ARG A 234 11.92 -12.09 13.52
N ARG A 235 11.30 -10.98 13.92
CA ARG A 235 11.75 -9.61 13.62
C ARG A 235 13.15 -9.34 14.17
N GLN A 236 13.39 -9.64 15.46
CA GLN A 236 14.70 -9.51 16.09
C GLN A 236 15.76 -10.40 15.43
N LYS A 237 15.40 -11.59 14.95
CA LYS A 237 16.32 -12.45 14.19
C LYS A 237 16.71 -11.79 12.86
N ARG A 238 15.75 -11.23 12.12
CA ARG A 238 16.01 -10.52 10.86
C ARG A 238 16.89 -9.29 11.05
N ILE A 239 16.66 -8.49 12.09
CA ILE A 239 17.51 -7.33 12.43
C ILE A 239 18.95 -7.80 12.69
N ARG A 240 19.14 -8.83 13.51
CA ARG A 240 20.48 -9.39 13.79
C ARG A 240 21.18 -9.92 12.52
N ASP A 241 20.45 -10.61 11.66
CA ASP A 241 20.97 -11.12 10.39
C ASP A 241 21.34 -9.97 9.43
N HIS A 242 20.53 -8.91 9.38
CA HIS A 242 20.79 -7.70 8.60
C HIS A 242 22.05 -6.96 9.09
N GLU A 243 22.20 -6.76 10.40
CA GLU A 243 23.41 -6.16 11.00
C GLU A 243 24.66 -7.01 10.72
N LYS A 244 24.53 -8.33 10.76
CA LYS A 244 25.62 -9.25 10.40
C LYS A 244 26.02 -9.09 8.94
N TYR A 245 25.04 -8.97 8.03
CA TYR A 245 25.27 -8.72 6.61
C TYR A 245 25.98 -7.38 6.37
N LEU A 246 25.52 -6.29 7.00
CA LEU A 246 26.15 -4.97 6.88
C LEU A 246 27.62 -5.00 7.33
N ARG A 247 27.91 -5.63 8.47
CA ARG A 247 29.29 -5.81 8.96
C ARG A 247 30.16 -6.59 7.97
N GLN A 248 29.62 -7.63 7.33
CA GLN A 248 30.36 -8.38 6.31
C GLN A 248 30.61 -7.56 5.05
N LYS A 249 29.63 -6.77 4.60
CA LYS A 249 29.75 -5.89 3.43
C LYS A 249 30.81 -4.81 3.66
N GLU A 250 30.77 -4.13 4.80
CA GLU A 250 31.76 -3.14 5.20
C GLU A 250 33.16 -3.75 5.27
N ARG A 251 33.30 -4.96 5.83
CA ARG A 251 34.59 -5.67 5.86
C ARG A 251 35.12 -5.97 4.45
N LYS A 252 34.25 -6.40 3.52
CA LYS A 252 34.65 -6.64 2.12
C LYS A 252 35.10 -5.35 1.43
N GLN A 253 34.42 -4.23 1.69
CA GLN A 253 34.83 -2.92 1.17
C GLN A 253 36.21 -2.52 1.69
N LYS A 254 36.43 -2.61 3.00
CA LYS A 254 37.75 -2.32 3.60
C LYS A 254 38.87 -3.23 3.09
N ILE A 255 38.57 -4.50 2.75
CA ILE A 255 39.53 -5.39 2.10
C ILE A 255 39.83 -4.92 0.67
N ALA A 256 38.80 -4.56 -0.11
CA ALA A 256 38.97 -4.08 -1.47
C ALA A 256 39.72 -2.74 -1.54
N GLU A 257 39.53 -1.87 -0.54
CA GLU A 257 40.22 -0.58 -0.37
C GLU A 257 41.64 -0.74 0.22
N GLY A 258 42.06 -1.96 0.58
CA GLY A 258 43.39 -2.24 1.13
C GLY A 258 43.57 -1.85 2.61
N LEU A 259 42.55 -1.31 3.28
CA LEU A 259 42.56 -0.98 4.71
C LEU A 259 42.63 -2.21 5.62
N ILE A 260 42.19 -3.37 5.11
CA ILE A 260 42.29 -4.65 5.81
C ILE A 260 42.97 -5.65 4.88
N VAL A 261 44.20 -6.04 5.22
CA VAL A 261 44.90 -7.13 4.53
C VAL A 261 44.58 -8.45 5.24
N PRO A 262 43.91 -9.42 4.58
CA PRO A 262 43.62 -10.71 5.19
C PRO A 262 44.92 -11.46 5.55
N GLY A 263 45.20 -11.62 6.84
CA GLY A 263 46.34 -12.40 7.33
C GLY A 263 47.39 -11.60 8.10
N GLU A 264 47.41 -10.27 7.96
CA GLU A 264 48.30 -9.42 8.77
C GLU A 264 47.67 -9.10 10.14
N PRO A 265 48.45 -9.20 11.23
CA PRO A 265 47.95 -8.87 12.55
C PRO A 265 47.73 -7.36 12.70
N TYR A 266 46.56 -6.98 13.19
CA TYR A 266 46.24 -5.59 13.51
C TYR A 266 47.14 -5.10 14.66
N GLN A 267 47.75 -3.93 14.49
CA GLN A 267 48.40 -3.21 15.59
C GLN A 267 47.32 -2.43 16.36
N LEU A 268 47.02 -2.86 17.58
CA LEU A 268 46.00 -2.28 18.45
C LEU A 268 46.62 -1.79 19.75
N VAL A 269 45.98 -0.85 20.43
CA VAL A 269 46.43 -0.36 21.74
C VAL A 269 45.58 -0.98 22.85
N CYS A 270 46.24 -1.50 23.90
CA CYS A 270 45.55 -2.12 25.02
C CYS A 270 44.80 -1.08 25.86
N GLN A 271 43.50 -1.26 26.08
CA GLN A 271 42.67 -0.35 26.88
C GLN A 271 43.01 -0.35 28.38
N CYS A 272 43.82 -1.31 28.86
CA CYS A 272 44.19 -1.40 30.28
C CYS A 272 45.58 -0.82 30.57
N CYS A 273 46.58 -1.12 29.74
CA CYS A 273 47.97 -0.69 29.97
C CYS A 273 48.47 0.36 28.96
N GLY A 274 47.73 0.65 27.89
CA GLY A 274 48.14 1.61 26.86
C GLY A 274 49.24 1.10 25.93
N GLU A 275 49.73 -0.13 26.10
CA GLU A 275 50.77 -0.70 25.25
C GLU A 275 50.22 -1.18 23.90
N PRO A 276 50.96 -0.99 22.79
CA PRO A 276 50.61 -1.55 21.50
C PRO A 276 50.78 -3.07 21.50
N PHE A 277 49.86 -3.79 20.88
CA PHE A 277 49.90 -5.24 20.74
C PHE A 277 49.34 -5.70 19.39
N GLN A 278 49.75 -6.87 18.95
CA GLN A 278 49.31 -7.48 17.69
C GLN A 278 48.14 -8.43 17.94
N SER A 279 47.13 -8.36 17.09
CA SER A 279 45.95 -9.22 17.17
C SER A 279 45.46 -9.66 15.80
N VAL A 280 45.07 -10.93 15.69
CA VAL A 280 44.36 -11.45 14.52
C VAL A 280 42.91 -10.92 14.46
N ARG A 281 42.36 -10.49 15.60
CA ARG A 281 41.01 -9.92 15.71
C ARG A 281 41.08 -8.39 15.73
N PRO A 282 40.36 -7.67 14.85
CA PRO A 282 40.38 -6.21 14.81
C PRO A 282 39.79 -5.56 16.07
N ASN A 283 38.92 -6.28 16.79
CA ASN A 283 38.23 -5.75 17.98
C ASN A 283 38.87 -6.24 19.30
N ALA A 284 40.13 -6.67 19.28
CA ALA A 284 40.80 -7.05 20.52
C ALA A 284 41.09 -5.79 21.35
N LYS A 285 40.68 -5.79 22.61
CA LYS A 285 40.81 -4.64 23.52
C LYS A 285 42.01 -4.73 24.46
N PHE A 286 42.56 -5.93 24.65
CA PHE A 286 43.55 -6.22 25.69
C PHE A 286 44.68 -7.08 25.13
N CYS A 287 45.91 -6.77 25.53
CA CYS A 287 47.10 -7.50 25.11
C CYS A 287 47.21 -8.90 25.75
N LYS A 288 46.74 -9.06 26.99
CA LYS A 288 46.85 -10.31 27.77
C LYS A 288 45.59 -10.53 28.64
N PRO A 289 45.24 -11.78 29.02
CA PRO A 289 44.11 -12.08 29.91
C PRO A 289 44.15 -11.31 31.25
N ALA A 290 45.34 -11.11 31.81
CA ALA A 290 45.52 -10.32 33.04
C ALA A 290 45.07 -8.86 32.90
N CYS A 291 45.35 -8.24 31.75
CA CYS A 291 44.89 -6.87 31.45
C CYS A 291 43.36 -6.80 31.30
N ARG A 292 42.75 -7.84 30.70
CA ARG A 292 41.29 -7.95 30.60
C ARG A 292 40.64 -8.03 31.98
N GLU A 293 41.14 -8.90 32.86
CA GLU A 293 40.60 -9.03 34.22
C GLU A 293 40.77 -7.76 35.03
N LYS A 294 41.95 -7.12 34.94
CA LYS A 294 42.23 -5.87 35.64
C LYS A 294 41.26 -4.76 35.23
N PHE A 295 41.01 -4.61 33.93
CA PHE A 295 40.05 -3.62 33.41
C PHE A 295 38.62 -3.86 33.94
N TYR A 296 38.08 -5.08 33.83
CA TYR A 296 36.72 -5.36 34.31
C TYR A 296 36.59 -5.28 35.85
N ARG A 297 37.66 -5.55 36.61
CA ARG A 297 37.66 -5.35 38.07
C ARG A 297 37.63 -3.86 38.43
N GLN A 298 38.33 -3.01 37.68
CA GLN A 298 38.29 -1.56 37.87
C GLN A 298 36.92 -0.97 37.52
N GLU A 299 36.32 -1.39 36.40
CA GLU A 299 34.95 -1.00 36.01
C GLU A 299 33.92 -1.37 37.08
N LYS A 300 34.00 -2.58 37.64
CA LYS A 300 33.11 -3.01 38.74
C LYS A 300 33.26 -2.18 40.01
N ARG A 301 34.48 -1.72 40.34
CA ARG A 301 34.71 -0.84 41.50
C ARG A 301 34.10 0.53 41.25
N LYS A 302 34.34 1.12 40.08
CA LYS A 302 33.74 2.39 39.68
C LYS A 302 32.21 2.35 39.67
N ALA A 303 31.62 1.27 39.14
CA ALA A 303 30.17 1.08 39.14
C ALA A 303 29.58 1.05 40.56
N LYS A 304 30.24 0.34 41.49
CA LYS A 304 29.85 0.32 42.89
C LYS A 304 29.99 1.69 43.56
N GLU A 305 31.08 2.42 43.30
CA GLU A 305 31.30 3.77 43.82
C GLU A 305 30.23 4.75 43.30
N THR A 306 29.83 4.65 42.03
CA THR A 306 28.74 5.46 41.47
C THR A 306 27.37 5.09 42.03
N GLU A 307 27.08 3.81 42.27
CA GLU A 307 25.83 3.36 42.90
C GLU A 307 25.72 3.84 44.35
N THR A 308 26.81 3.78 45.12
CA THR A 308 26.85 4.32 46.49
C THR A 308 26.75 5.85 46.55
N SER A 309 27.16 6.55 45.49
CA SER A 309 27.07 8.02 45.40
C SER A 309 25.70 8.51 44.94
N GLN A 310 24.89 7.65 44.30
CA GLN A 310 23.51 7.95 43.87
C GLN A 310 22.45 7.56 44.90
N THR A 311 22.81 6.74 45.89
CA THR A 311 21.92 6.26 46.97
C THR A 311 22.13 6.98 48.30
N ALA A 312 23.11 7.88 48.38
CA ALA A 312 23.36 8.81 49.48
C ALA A 312 22.84 10.22 49.11
#